data_AF-A0A1W2DGC7-F1
#
_entry.id   AF-A0A1W2DGC7-F1
#
_cell.length_a   1.000
_cell.length_b   1.000
_cell.length_c   1.000
_cell.angle_alpha   90.00
_cell.angle_beta   90.00
_cell.angle_gamma   90.00
#
_symmetry.space_group_name_H-M   'P 1'
#
loop_
_entity.id
_entity.type
_entity.pdbx_description
1 polymer ?
#
loop_
_entity_poly.entity_id
_entity_poly.type
_entity_poly.pdbx_seq_one_letter_code
_entity_poly.pdbx_strand_id
1 'polypeptide(L)'
;MINARLLIWCAAPIHEVRAVLHRYGMRSVLVEVESGTVVVPRDQMSLSVATQWGYKVTRKTHKAAVVFAWDDQAMLILPVAAVAFGWSWGDDKAAMNVMAQLADYGRARKASMALLNAVLPSRQAPDKQARAAKRIAEAMGVDEATVRPRVQQYEHRLPPEQLLDELGKGDVATVVRAVDAGHFDGWRAGRNKVIEWKRRYNSALLIAVALGGIVGFTVALMLPFLGVGPILLGPAFGILVLNIFWQWTRYRIRQLPIDEVLPIVQLPSDNQSAR
;
A
#
# COMPACT_ATOMS: atom_id res chain seq x y z
N MET A 1 4.64 14.28 -11.08
CA MET A 1 3.31 14.03 -10.47
C MET A 1 3.22 12.52 -10.23
N ILE A 2 2.68 12.06 -9.09
CA ILE A 2 2.49 10.62 -8.85
C ILE A 2 1.16 10.25 -9.50
N ASN A 3 1.21 9.40 -10.53
CA ASN A 3 0.03 8.91 -11.24
C ASN A 3 -0.39 7.52 -10.75
N ALA A 4 0.48 6.84 -9.98
CA ALA A 4 0.18 5.52 -9.48
C ALA A 4 -0.95 5.53 -8.44
N ARG A 5 -1.94 4.66 -8.67
CA ARG A 5 -3.10 4.40 -7.83
C ARG A 5 -2.93 3.06 -7.11
N LEU A 6 -3.58 2.91 -5.97
CA LEU A 6 -3.54 1.71 -5.15
C LEU A 6 -4.90 1.46 -4.50
N LEU A 7 -5.33 0.20 -4.48
CA LEU A 7 -6.45 -0.28 -3.67
C LEU A 7 -6.10 -1.63 -3.02
N ILE A 8 -6.85 -2.01 -2.00
CA ILE A 8 -6.75 -3.33 -1.36
C ILE A 8 -8.13 -3.98 -1.42
N TRP A 9 -8.25 -5.15 -1.99
CA TRP A 9 -9.47 -5.96 -1.89
C TRP A 9 -9.30 -7.03 -0.83
N CYS A 10 -10.34 -7.23 -0.04
CA CYS A 10 -10.40 -8.22 1.03
C CYS A 10 -11.63 -9.10 0.80
N ALA A 11 -11.45 -10.42 0.76
CA ALA A 11 -12.54 -11.40 0.66
C ALA A 11 -13.28 -11.59 2.01
N ALA A 12 -13.53 -10.48 2.71
CA ALA A 12 -14.17 -10.41 4.02
C ALA A 12 -15.26 -9.33 3.99
N PRO A 13 -16.32 -9.48 4.79
CA PRO A 13 -17.41 -8.52 4.84
C PRO A 13 -16.95 -7.20 5.47
N ILE A 14 -17.64 -6.11 5.13
CA ILE A 14 -17.20 -4.75 5.46
C ILE A 14 -17.08 -4.50 6.96
N HIS A 15 -17.96 -5.07 7.78
CA HIS A 15 -17.93 -4.89 9.23
C HIS A 15 -16.67 -5.50 9.87
N GLU A 16 -16.21 -6.66 9.39
CA GLU A 16 -14.96 -7.28 9.85
C GLU A 16 -13.75 -6.45 9.45
N VAL A 17 -13.67 -6.07 8.16
CA VAL A 17 -12.56 -5.27 7.63
C VAL A 17 -12.49 -3.93 8.36
N ARG A 18 -13.63 -3.26 8.51
CA ARG A 18 -13.75 -1.98 9.20
C ARG A 18 -13.30 -2.05 10.65
N ALA A 19 -13.72 -3.07 11.40
CA ALA A 19 -13.30 -3.26 12.79
C ALA A 19 -11.78 -3.46 12.91
N VAL A 20 -11.19 -4.27 12.02
CA VAL A 20 -9.74 -4.49 11.98
C VAL A 20 -9.00 -3.19 11.65
N LEU A 21 -9.42 -2.48 10.60
CA LEU A 21 -8.75 -1.25 10.15
C LEU A 21 -8.86 -0.12 11.19
N HIS A 22 -10.02 0.02 11.84
CA HIS A 22 -10.23 1.02 12.91
C HIS A 22 -9.34 0.72 14.12
N ARG A 23 -9.27 -0.55 14.54
CA ARG A 23 -8.38 -0.99 15.64
C ARG A 23 -6.93 -0.62 15.40
N TYR A 24 -6.50 -0.47 14.15
CA TYR A 24 -5.13 -0.08 13.84
C TYR A 24 -4.96 1.38 13.37
N GLY A 25 -6.02 2.17 13.37
CA GLY A 25 -5.99 3.60 13.04
C GLY A 25 -5.68 3.86 11.56
N MET A 26 -6.14 2.99 10.65
CA MET A 26 -6.02 3.22 9.21
C MET A 26 -7.12 4.18 8.75
N ARG A 27 -6.78 5.13 7.88
CA ARG A 27 -7.73 6.05 7.24
C ARG A 27 -7.91 5.63 5.79
N SER A 28 -9.12 5.25 5.42
CA SER A 28 -9.46 4.79 4.08
C SER A 28 -10.95 4.96 3.85
N VAL A 29 -11.36 4.97 2.58
CA VAL A 29 -12.76 4.79 2.21
C VAL A 29 -12.97 3.29 2.02
N LEU A 30 -14.07 2.78 2.57
CA LEU A 30 -14.47 1.39 2.39
C LEU A 30 -15.63 1.34 1.41
N VAL A 31 -15.53 0.44 0.44
CA VAL A 31 -16.58 0.18 -0.53
C VAL A 31 -16.97 -1.28 -0.38
N GLU A 32 -18.24 -1.51 -0.07
CA GLU A 32 -18.79 -2.86 -0.04
C GLU A 32 -19.08 -3.31 -1.47
N VAL A 33 -18.63 -4.53 -1.80
CA VAL A 33 -18.83 -5.16 -3.10
C VAL A 33 -19.30 -6.60 -2.87
N GLU A 34 -19.90 -7.22 -3.88
CA GLU A 34 -20.44 -8.58 -3.74
C GLU A 34 -19.36 -9.60 -3.31
N SER A 35 -18.15 -9.48 -3.85
CA SER A 35 -17.03 -10.37 -3.55
C SER A 35 -16.28 -10.04 -2.24
N GLY A 36 -16.70 -9.01 -1.49
CA GLY A 36 -16.09 -8.63 -0.22
C GLY A 36 -16.01 -7.12 0.01
N THR A 37 -14.83 -6.63 0.39
CA THR A 37 -14.62 -5.22 0.70
C THR A 37 -13.43 -4.66 -0.05
N VAL A 38 -13.61 -3.53 -0.72
CA VAL A 38 -12.52 -2.74 -1.29
C VAL A 38 -12.16 -1.59 -0.37
N VAL A 39 -10.88 -1.49 -0.07
CA VAL A 39 -10.28 -0.44 0.75
C VAL A 39 -9.53 0.50 -0.19
N VAL A 40 -10.03 1.73 -0.28
CA VAL A 40 -9.39 2.81 -1.04
C VAL A 40 -8.63 3.70 -0.04
N PRO A 41 -7.28 3.71 -0.05
CA PRO A 41 -6.52 4.60 0.81
C PRO A 41 -6.87 6.07 0.55
N ARG A 42 -7.14 6.82 1.64
CA ARG A 42 -7.33 8.29 1.56
C ARG A 42 -6.01 9.03 1.32
N ASP A 43 -4.92 8.44 1.77
CA ASP A 43 -3.58 8.99 1.65
C ASP A 43 -2.78 8.21 0.61
N GLN A 44 -1.75 8.86 0.04
CA GLN A 44 -0.71 8.14 -0.69
C GLN A 44 -0.07 7.13 0.25
N MET A 45 -0.43 5.87 0.05
CA MET A 45 -0.01 4.75 0.86
C MET A 45 1.07 4.00 0.12
N SER A 46 2.16 3.69 0.83
CA SER A 46 3.20 2.91 0.18
C SER A 46 2.80 1.46 -0.01
N LEU A 47 3.34 0.81 -1.04
CA LEU A 47 3.05 -0.59 -1.35
C LEU A 47 3.32 -1.51 -0.15
N SER A 48 4.44 -1.27 0.56
CA SER A 48 4.78 -2.02 1.78
C SER A 48 3.74 -1.83 2.88
N VAL A 49 3.26 -0.60 3.08
CA VAL A 49 2.24 -0.30 4.09
C VAL A 49 0.92 -0.95 3.70
N ALA A 50 0.52 -0.91 2.42
CA ALA A 50 -0.68 -1.59 1.92
C ALA A 50 -0.61 -3.11 2.14
N THR A 51 0.51 -3.75 1.82
CA THR A 51 0.71 -5.19 2.06
C THR A 51 0.68 -5.52 3.55
N GLN A 52 1.28 -4.70 4.41
CA GLN A 52 1.19 -4.87 5.86
C GLN A 52 -0.24 -4.78 6.38
N TRP A 53 -1.05 -3.89 5.81
CA TRP A 53 -2.47 -3.77 6.15
C TRP A 53 -3.27 -4.97 5.70
N GLY A 54 -3.11 -5.37 4.44
CA GLY A 54 -3.71 -6.60 3.93
C GLY A 54 -3.34 -7.78 4.83
N TYR A 55 -2.08 -7.89 5.26
CA TYR A 55 -1.62 -9.03 6.06
C TYR A 55 -2.29 -9.06 7.44
N LYS A 56 -2.46 -7.89 8.06
CA LYS A 56 -3.20 -7.77 9.32
C LYS A 56 -4.66 -8.14 9.16
N VAL A 57 -5.30 -7.74 8.06
CA VAL A 57 -6.69 -8.12 7.75
C VAL A 57 -6.76 -9.64 7.58
N THR A 58 -5.96 -10.23 6.70
CA THR A 58 -5.91 -11.68 6.49
C THR A 58 -5.67 -12.47 7.76
N ARG A 59 -4.75 -12.03 8.63
CA ARG A 59 -4.50 -12.71 9.90
C ARG A 59 -5.68 -12.65 10.87
N LYS A 60 -6.53 -11.61 10.79
CA LYS A 60 -7.63 -11.38 11.72
C LYS A 60 -8.96 -11.92 11.23
N THR A 61 -9.20 -11.90 9.93
CA THR A 61 -10.44 -12.41 9.31
C THR A 61 -10.27 -13.84 8.79
N HIS A 62 -9.03 -14.33 8.68
CA HIS A 62 -8.71 -15.60 8.00
C HIS A 62 -9.16 -15.63 6.53
N LYS A 63 -9.32 -14.45 5.90
CA LYS A 63 -9.71 -14.29 4.49
C LYS A 63 -8.58 -13.70 3.66
N ALA A 64 -8.57 -14.03 2.37
CA ALA A 64 -7.57 -13.51 1.45
C ALA A 64 -7.66 -11.97 1.33
N ALA A 65 -6.51 -11.35 1.11
CA ALA A 65 -6.40 -9.95 0.74
C ALA A 65 -5.44 -9.82 -0.44
N VAL A 66 -5.75 -8.92 -1.36
CA VAL A 66 -4.97 -8.66 -2.56
C VAL A 66 -4.77 -7.16 -2.70
N VAL A 67 -3.53 -6.75 -2.90
CA VAL A 67 -3.20 -5.35 -3.19
C VAL A 67 -3.12 -5.19 -4.71
N PHE A 68 -3.80 -4.17 -5.21
CA PHE A 68 -3.77 -3.77 -6.61
C PHE A 68 -3.11 -2.40 -6.70
N ALA A 69 -2.16 -2.27 -7.61
CA ALA A 69 -1.46 -1.02 -7.87
C ALA A 69 -1.32 -0.82 -9.37
N TRP A 70 -1.61 0.37 -9.88
CA TRP A 70 -1.54 0.62 -11.31
C TRP A 70 -1.26 2.08 -11.64
N ASP A 71 -0.81 2.34 -12.86
CA ASP A 71 -0.82 3.64 -13.51
C ASP A 71 -1.24 3.49 -14.97
N ASP A 72 -1.04 4.54 -15.77
CA ASP A 72 -1.34 4.54 -17.20
C ASP A 72 -0.39 3.65 -18.03
N GLN A 73 0.47 2.84 -17.44
CA GLN A 73 1.43 2.00 -18.18
C GLN A 73 1.54 0.57 -17.65
N ALA A 74 1.32 0.35 -16.36
CA ALA A 74 1.43 -0.97 -15.75
C ALA A 74 0.42 -1.21 -14.63
N MET A 75 0.17 -2.49 -14.36
CA MET A 75 -0.64 -2.96 -13.25
C MET A 75 0.11 -4.03 -12.46
N LEU A 76 -0.13 -4.08 -11.16
CA LEU A 76 0.41 -5.07 -10.24
C LEU A 76 -0.71 -5.67 -9.41
N ILE A 77 -0.68 -6.99 -9.27
CA ILE A 77 -1.53 -7.77 -8.37
C ILE A 77 -0.62 -8.47 -7.37
N LEU A 78 -0.83 -8.21 -6.08
CA LEU A 78 0.00 -8.72 -4.99
C LEU A 78 -0.88 -9.46 -3.98
N PRO A 79 -0.98 -10.79 -4.10
CA PRO A 79 -1.58 -11.63 -3.06
C PRO A 79 -0.80 -11.52 -1.75
N VAL A 80 -1.46 -11.06 -0.70
CA VAL A 80 -0.80 -10.67 0.55
C VAL A 80 -0.22 -11.86 1.33
N ALA A 81 -0.82 -13.05 1.21
CA ALA A 81 -0.32 -14.26 1.85
C ALA A 81 1.08 -14.68 1.34
N ALA A 82 1.55 -14.11 0.22
CA ALA A 82 2.80 -14.44 -0.44
C ALA A 82 3.63 -13.18 -0.76
N VAL A 83 4.03 -12.43 0.28
CA VAL A 83 4.73 -11.12 0.26
C VAL A 83 5.89 -10.98 -0.75
N ALA A 84 6.42 -12.08 -1.30
CA ALA A 84 7.51 -12.09 -2.28
C ALA A 84 7.10 -12.31 -3.75
N PHE A 85 5.81 -12.54 -4.09
CA PHE A 85 5.44 -13.06 -5.42
C PHE A 85 4.11 -12.51 -5.97
N GLY A 86 4.04 -11.20 -6.17
CA GLY A 86 2.99 -10.65 -7.03
C GLY A 86 3.29 -10.86 -8.52
N TRP A 87 2.32 -10.48 -9.34
CA TRP A 87 2.45 -10.44 -10.79
C TRP A 87 2.21 -9.03 -11.29
N SER A 88 2.80 -8.69 -12.44
CA SER A 88 2.59 -7.39 -13.07
C SER A 88 2.39 -7.52 -14.57
N TRP A 89 1.55 -6.65 -15.10
CA TRP A 89 1.23 -6.49 -16.52
C TRP A 89 1.79 -5.17 -17.03
N GLY A 90 2.25 -5.18 -18.27
CA GLY A 90 3.02 -4.10 -18.90
C GLY A 90 4.54 -4.34 -18.85
N ASP A 91 5.29 -3.47 -19.53
CA ASP A 91 6.75 -3.54 -19.57
C ASP A 91 7.36 -3.44 -18.16
N ASP A 92 8.48 -4.13 -17.95
CA ASP A 92 9.19 -4.20 -16.68
C ASP A 92 9.56 -2.81 -16.14
N LYS A 93 9.94 -1.90 -17.05
CA LYS A 93 10.23 -0.51 -16.70
C LYS A 93 8.99 0.21 -16.16
N ALA A 94 7.82 -0.02 -16.76
CA ALA A 94 6.56 0.57 -16.33
C ALA A 94 6.14 0.02 -14.96
N ALA A 95 6.17 -1.31 -14.77
CA ALA A 95 5.89 -1.94 -13.49
C ALA A 95 6.84 -1.44 -12.38
N MET A 96 8.12 -1.24 -12.70
CA MET A 96 9.09 -0.64 -11.78
C MET A 96 8.84 0.83 -11.48
N ASN A 97 8.30 1.59 -12.43
CA ASN A 97 7.89 2.96 -12.20
C ASN A 97 6.71 3.03 -11.23
N VAL A 98 5.70 2.18 -11.38
CA VAL A 98 4.58 2.08 -10.42
C VAL A 98 5.07 1.72 -9.03
N MET A 99 5.89 0.66 -8.91
CA MET A 99 6.47 0.28 -7.63
C MET A 99 7.30 1.42 -7.03
N ALA A 100 8.12 2.11 -7.81
CA ALA A 100 8.94 3.22 -7.31
C ALA A 100 8.11 4.41 -6.83
N GLN A 101 7.06 4.77 -7.58
CA GLN A 101 6.12 5.82 -7.18
C GLN A 101 5.41 5.48 -5.87
N LEU A 102 5.02 4.22 -5.68
CA LEU A 102 4.31 3.76 -4.50
C LEU A 102 5.20 3.29 -3.37
N ALA A 103 6.51 3.17 -3.53
CA ALA A 103 7.33 2.60 -2.47
C ALA A 103 8.08 3.64 -1.62
N ASP A 104 7.85 4.94 -1.88
CA ASP A 104 8.56 6.05 -1.21
C ASP A 104 10.10 5.86 -1.31
N TYR A 105 10.55 5.14 -2.35
CA TYR A 105 11.94 4.72 -2.52
C TYR A 105 12.71 5.76 -3.32
N GLY A 106 13.79 6.28 -2.72
CA GLY A 106 14.75 7.13 -3.41
C GLY A 106 15.41 6.45 -4.62
N ARG A 107 16.03 7.25 -5.49
CA ARG A 107 16.64 6.81 -6.77
C ARG A 107 17.61 5.62 -6.62
N ALA A 108 18.35 5.54 -5.52
CA ALA A 108 19.32 4.48 -5.26
C ALA A 108 18.70 3.07 -5.12
N ARG A 109 17.53 2.97 -4.48
CA ARG A 109 16.84 1.68 -4.28
C ARG A 109 16.05 1.22 -5.51
N LYS A 110 15.70 2.17 -6.39
CA LYS A 110 15.15 1.87 -7.73
C LYS A 110 16.20 1.16 -8.60
N ALA A 111 17.46 1.60 -8.53
CA ALA A 111 18.57 0.96 -9.24
C ALA A 111 18.86 -0.45 -8.71
N SER A 112 18.84 -0.67 -7.39
CA SER A 112 19.05 -2.00 -6.81
C SER A 112 17.93 -2.98 -7.14
N MET A 113 16.67 -2.52 -7.20
CA MET A 113 15.53 -3.36 -7.60
C MET A 113 15.55 -3.71 -9.09
N ALA A 114 15.96 -2.77 -9.96
CA ALA A 114 16.18 -3.06 -11.38
C ALA A 114 17.29 -4.10 -11.57
N LEU A 115 18.37 -4.02 -10.77
CA LEU A 115 19.44 -5.01 -10.78
C LEU A 115 18.96 -6.38 -10.28
N LEU A 116 18.17 -6.43 -9.20
CA LEU A 116 17.59 -7.67 -8.68
C LEU A 116 16.60 -8.31 -9.67
N ASN A 117 15.79 -7.51 -10.36
CA ASN A 117 14.89 -8.03 -11.39
C ASN A 117 15.63 -8.50 -12.64
N ALA A 118 16.74 -7.86 -13.02
CA ALA A 118 17.61 -8.32 -14.11
C ALA A 118 18.33 -9.64 -13.80
N VAL A 119 18.53 -9.96 -12.52
CA VAL A 119 19.20 -11.18 -12.06
C VAL A 119 18.22 -12.32 -11.74
N LEU A 120 16.94 -12.02 -11.53
CA LEU A 120 15.90 -13.04 -11.34
C LEU A 120 15.50 -13.65 -12.70
N PRO A 121 15.31 -14.99 -12.81
CA PRO A 121 14.93 -15.62 -14.06
C PRO A 121 13.70 -14.95 -14.68
N SER A 122 13.67 -14.82 -16.01
CA SER A 122 12.65 -14.05 -16.73
C SER A 122 11.21 -14.45 -16.34
N ARG A 123 10.27 -13.49 -16.40
CA ARG A 123 8.82 -13.76 -16.26
C ARG A 123 8.29 -14.75 -17.31
N GLN A 124 9.09 -15.08 -18.32
CA GLN A 124 8.81 -16.08 -19.35
C GLN A 124 8.93 -17.52 -18.83
N ALA A 125 9.53 -17.75 -17.64
CA ALA A 125 9.63 -19.09 -17.07
C ALA A 125 8.22 -19.68 -16.81
N PRO A 126 7.84 -20.80 -17.45
CA PRO A 126 6.51 -21.40 -17.31
C PRO A 126 6.13 -21.71 -15.86
N ASP A 127 7.09 -22.18 -15.06
CA ASP A 127 6.89 -22.47 -13.63
C ASP A 127 6.55 -21.23 -12.81
N LYS A 128 7.14 -20.07 -13.14
CA LYS A 128 6.83 -18.81 -12.46
C LYS A 128 5.42 -18.35 -12.80
N GLN A 129 5.03 -18.45 -14.07
CA GLN A 129 3.70 -18.12 -14.53
C GLN A 129 2.64 -19.02 -13.88
N ALA A 130 2.88 -20.34 -13.84
CA ALA A 130 1.97 -21.28 -13.18
C ALA A 130 1.83 -20.98 -11.68
N ARG A 131 2.93 -20.73 -10.97
CA ARG A 131 2.89 -20.36 -9.54
C ARG A 131 2.17 -19.03 -9.29
N ALA A 132 2.35 -18.05 -10.17
CA ALA A 132 1.66 -16.76 -10.08
C ALA A 132 0.16 -16.92 -10.34
N ALA A 133 -0.21 -17.63 -11.41
CA ALA A 133 -1.61 -17.90 -11.76
C ALA A 133 -2.34 -18.61 -10.63
N LYS A 134 -1.78 -19.71 -10.10
CA LYS A 134 -2.34 -20.44 -8.96
C LYS A 134 -2.57 -19.55 -7.74
N ARG A 135 -1.61 -18.71 -7.37
CA ARG A 135 -1.72 -17.84 -6.19
C ARG A 135 -2.73 -16.72 -6.36
N ILE A 136 -2.77 -16.12 -7.55
CA ILE A 136 -3.77 -15.10 -7.87
C ILE A 136 -5.16 -15.74 -7.84
N ALA A 137 -5.32 -16.93 -8.43
CA ALA A 137 -6.54 -17.71 -8.42
C ALA A 137 -7.02 -18.03 -7.01
N GLU A 138 -6.15 -18.61 -6.17
CA GLU A 138 -6.42 -18.91 -4.76
C GLU A 138 -6.81 -17.66 -3.96
N ALA A 139 -6.07 -16.55 -4.14
CA ALA A 139 -6.31 -15.34 -3.38
C ALA A 139 -7.60 -14.63 -3.81
N MET A 140 -7.91 -14.65 -5.11
CA MET A 140 -9.13 -14.03 -5.66
C MET A 140 -10.35 -14.95 -5.56
N GLY A 141 -10.18 -16.23 -5.26
CA GLY A 141 -11.26 -17.21 -5.25
C GLY A 141 -11.85 -17.42 -6.64
N VAL A 142 -10.98 -17.51 -7.65
CA VAL A 142 -11.34 -17.69 -9.07
C VAL A 142 -10.61 -18.91 -9.61
N ASP A 143 -11.07 -19.45 -10.75
CA ASP A 143 -10.45 -20.64 -11.33
C ASP A 143 -9.07 -20.35 -11.95
N GLU A 144 -8.09 -21.21 -11.71
CA GLU A 144 -6.72 -21.05 -12.23
C GLU A 144 -6.69 -21.02 -13.76
N ALA A 145 -7.58 -21.77 -14.42
CA ALA A 145 -7.67 -21.79 -15.88
C ALA A 145 -8.12 -20.42 -16.46
N THR A 146 -8.81 -19.60 -15.65
CA THR A 146 -9.18 -18.23 -16.03
C THR A 146 -7.99 -17.27 -15.89
N VAL A 147 -7.17 -17.46 -14.86
CA VAL A 147 -6.03 -16.58 -14.56
C VAL A 147 -4.81 -16.86 -15.43
N ARG A 148 -4.54 -18.12 -15.71
CA ARG A 148 -3.30 -18.56 -16.38
C ARG A 148 -3.07 -17.91 -17.76
N PRO A 149 -4.06 -17.81 -18.66
CA PRO A 149 -3.88 -17.11 -19.94
C PRO A 149 -3.51 -15.63 -19.75
N ARG A 150 -4.08 -14.98 -18.72
CA ARG A 150 -3.83 -13.56 -18.43
C ARG A 150 -2.43 -13.34 -17.88
N VAL A 151 -1.95 -14.24 -17.03
CA VAL A 151 -0.56 -14.21 -16.53
C VAL A 151 0.45 -14.43 -17.66
N GLN A 152 0.12 -15.28 -18.65
CA GLN A 152 0.97 -15.50 -19.83
C GLN A 152 1.03 -14.26 -20.74
N GLN A 153 -0.05 -13.49 -20.81
CA GLN A 153 -0.16 -12.24 -21.55
C GLN A 153 0.41 -11.03 -20.78
N TYR A 154 1.41 -11.22 -19.91
CA TYR A 154 1.93 -10.15 -19.04
C TYR A 154 2.49 -8.94 -19.81
N GLU A 155 2.95 -9.12 -21.04
CA GLU A 155 3.44 -8.04 -21.90
C GLU A 155 2.29 -7.20 -22.49
N HIS A 156 1.09 -7.79 -22.60
CA HIS A 156 -0.08 -7.09 -23.08
C HIS A 156 -0.62 -6.20 -21.97
N ARG A 157 -0.65 -4.90 -22.25
CA ARG A 157 -1.30 -3.96 -21.36
C ARG A 157 -2.81 -4.12 -21.49
N LEU A 158 -3.43 -4.62 -20.43
CA LEU A 158 -4.86 -4.53 -20.23
C LEU A 158 -5.17 -3.40 -19.24
N PRO A 159 -6.19 -2.57 -19.50
CA PRO A 159 -6.74 -1.70 -18.48
C PRO A 159 -7.07 -2.50 -17.21
N PRO A 160 -6.79 -1.95 -16.01
CA PRO A 160 -6.94 -2.68 -14.76
C PRO A 160 -8.37 -3.16 -14.51
N GLU A 161 -9.37 -2.37 -14.91
CA GLU A 161 -10.78 -2.72 -14.90
C GLU A 161 -11.08 -3.92 -15.81
N GLN A 162 -10.54 -3.92 -17.04
CA GLN A 162 -10.75 -5.00 -17.99
C GLN A 162 -10.11 -6.30 -17.49
N LEU A 163 -8.90 -6.24 -16.95
CA LEU A 163 -8.25 -7.43 -16.38
C LEU A 163 -9.10 -8.00 -15.23
N LEU A 164 -9.64 -7.15 -14.36
CA LEU A 164 -10.48 -7.59 -13.25
C LEU A 164 -11.82 -8.18 -13.72
N ASP A 165 -12.45 -7.59 -14.73
CA ASP A 165 -13.66 -8.16 -15.37
C ASP A 165 -13.37 -9.56 -15.93
N GLU A 166 -12.27 -9.71 -16.66
CA GLU A 166 -11.85 -10.99 -17.26
C GLU A 166 -11.45 -12.05 -16.21
N LEU A 167 -11.02 -11.62 -15.03
CA LEU A 167 -10.76 -12.49 -13.89
C LEU A 167 -12.03 -12.81 -13.08
N GLY A 168 -13.20 -12.32 -13.48
CA GLY A 168 -14.47 -12.55 -12.77
C GLY A 168 -14.65 -11.69 -11.51
N LYS A 169 -13.99 -10.53 -11.45
CA LYS A 169 -14.09 -9.53 -10.37
C LYS A 169 -14.62 -8.19 -10.87
N GLY A 170 -15.74 -8.22 -11.59
CA GLY A 170 -16.32 -7.01 -12.18
C GLY A 170 -16.86 -5.99 -11.17
N ASP A 171 -17.21 -6.46 -9.97
CA ASP A 171 -17.55 -5.62 -8.83
C ASP A 171 -16.33 -4.78 -8.37
N VAL A 172 -15.15 -5.40 -8.28
CA VAL A 172 -13.87 -4.70 -8.00
C VAL A 172 -13.45 -3.80 -9.17
N ALA A 173 -13.67 -4.26 -10.41
CA ALA A 173 -13.41 -3.45 -11.62
C ALA A 173 -14.23 -2.15 -11.62
N THR A 174 -15.47 -2.20 -11.14
CA THR A 174 -16.31 -1.00 -10.99
C THR A 174 -15.71 -0.01 -9.98
N VAL A 175 -15.11 -0.50 -8.89
CA VAL A 175 -14.38 0.37 -7.96
C VAL A 175 -13.13 0.97 -8.63
N VAL A 176 -12.40 0.20 -9.43
CA VAL A 176 -11.24 0.71 -10.19
C VAL A 176 -11.66 1.83 -11.12
N ARG A 177 -12.73 1.66 -11.90
CA ARG A 177 -13.29 2.71 -12.78
C ARG A 177 -13.66 3.96 -11.99
N ALA A 178 -14.30 3.81 -10.83
CA ALA A 178 -14.65 4.93 -9.97
C ALA A 178 -13.41 5.66 -9.41
N VAL A 179 -12.35 4.93 -9.06
CA VAL A 179 -11.05 5.49 -8.64
C VAL A 179 -10.37 6.24 -9.78
N ASP A 180 -10.39 5.70 -10.99
CA ASP A 180 -9.77 6.33 -12.16
C ASP A 180 -10.52 7.60 -12.59
N ALA A 181 -11.84 7.60 -12.47
CA ALA A 181 -12.70 8.77 -12.69
C ALA A 181 -12.64 9.81 -11.56
N GLY A 182 -11.83 9.60 -10.51
CA GLY A 182 -11.61 10.58 -9.45
C GLY A 182 -12.74 10.69 -8.42
N HIS A 183 -13.69 9.74 -8.38
CA HIS A 183 -14.82 9.77 -7.42
C HIS A 183 -14.36 9.79 -5.95
N PHE A 184 -13.16 9.27 -5.68
CA PHE A 184 -12.58 9.25 -4.34
C PHE A 184 -11.61 10.42 -4.07
N ASP A 185 -11.35 11.29 -5.04
CA ASP A 185 -10.35 12.36 -4.88
C ASP A 185 -10.80 13.42 -3.89
N GLY A 186 -12.10 13.71 -3.79
CA GLY A 186 -12.65 14.58 -2.74
C GLY A 186 -12.37 14.07 -1.32
N TRP A 187 -12.33 12.75 -1.15
CA TRP A 187 -12.01 12.09 0.13
C TRP A 187 -10.50 12.05 0.40
N ARG A 188 -9.67 12.11 -0.65
CA ARG A 188 -8.21 12.26 -0.58
C ARG A 188 -7.79 13.71 -0.31
N ALA A 189 -8.53 14.68 -0.84
CA ALA A 189 -8.27 16.12 -0.74
C ALA A 189 -8.56 16.71 0.64
N GLY A 190 -9.09 15.92 1.59
CA GLY A 190 -9.20 16.30 2.99
C GLY A 190 -7.82 16.57 3.60
N ARG A 191 -7.35 17.83 3.45
CA ARG A 191 -6.04 18.35 3.88
C ARG A 191 -5.48 17.56 5.06
N ASN A 192 -4.54 16.68 4.74
CA ASN A 192 -4.02 15.77 5.72
C ASN A 192 -3.03 16.50 6.63
N LYS A 193 -3.58 17.21 7.63
CA LYS A 193 -2.81 17.87 8.67
C LYS A 193 -1.79 16.91 9.28
N VAL A 194 -2.04 15.60 9.30
CA VAL A 194 -1.10 14.59 9.85
C VAL A 194 0.08 14.33 8.92
N ILE A 195 -0.08 14.25 7.59
CA ILE A 195 1.05 14.07 6.65
C ILE A 195 1.86 15.36 6.52
N GLU A 196 1.18 16.51 6.45
CA GLU A 196 1.84 17.81 6.38
C GLU A 196 2.64 18.09 7.67
N TRP A 197 2.05 17.73 8.81
CA TRP A 197 2.72 17.77 10.11
C TRP A 197 3.83 16.73 10.20
N LYS A 198 3.64 15.48 9.75
CA LYS A 198 4.69 14.45 9.70
C LYS A 198 5.87 14.88 8.84
N ARG A 199 5.63 15.54 7.71
CA ARG A 199 6.69 16.07 6.84
C ARG A 199 7.44 17.21 7.53
N ARG A 200 6.75 18.17 8.15
CA ARG A 200 7.39 19.27 8.90
C ARG A 200 8.13 18.78 10.16
N TYR A 201 7.53 17.88 10.93
CA TYR A 201 8.10 17.38 12.18
C TYR A 201 9.18 16.32 11.97
N ASN A 202 9.10 15.45 10.95
CA ASN A 202 10.21 14.55 10.65
C ASN A 202 11.46 15.33 10.23
N SER A 203 11.30 16.41 9.46
CA SER A 203 12.42 17.29 9.12
C SER A 203 12.99 17.95 10.38
N ALA A 204 12.14 18.52 11.24
CA ALA A 204 12.58 19.11 12.51
C ALA A 204 13.24 18.10 13.46
N LEU A 205 12.73 16.86 13.52
CA LEU A 205 13.27 15.79 14.35
C LEU A 205 14.59 15.25 13.79
N LEU A 206 14.73 15.09 12.47
CA LEU A 206 16.00 14.71 11.85
C LEU A 206 17.07 15.79 12.11
N ILE A 207 16.68 17.06 12.03
CA ILE A 207 17.56 18.18 12.41
C ILE A 207 17.92 18.09 13.89
N ALA A 208 16.96 17.80 14.78
CA ALA A 208 17.22 17.65 16.21
C ALA A 208 18.14 16.45 16.53
N VAL A 209 17.97 15.32 15.86
CA VAL A 209 18.86 14.14 15.99
C VAL A 209 20.25 14.45 15.45
N ALA A 210 20.34 15.11 14.30
CA ALA A 210 21.62 15.53 13.73
C ALA A 210 22.35 16.51 14.66
N LEU A 211 21.64 17.53 15.17
CA LEU A 211 22.18 18.48 16.15
C LEU A 211 22.58 17.78 17.45
N GLY A 212 21.75 16.87 17.97
CA GLY A 212 22.07 16.07 19.15
C GLY A 212 23.32 15.20 18.95
N GLY A 213 23.47 14.61 17.77
CA GLY A 213 24.67 13.88 17.38
C GLY A 213 25.91 14.77 17.29
N ILE A 214 25.79 15.94 16.67
CA ILE A 214 26.89 16.93 16.56
C ILE A 214 27.31 17.43 17.94
N VAL A 215 26.35 17.83 18.79
CA VAL A 215 26.61 18.30 20.15
C VAL A 215 27.21 17.17 20.99
N GLY A 216 26.65 15.96 20.92
CA GLY A 216 27.19 14.79 21.63
C GLY A 216 28.62 14.44 21.19
N PHE A 217 28.92 14.53 19.90
CA PHE A 217 30.26 14.34 19.35
C PHE A 217 31.23 15.43 19.81
N THR A 218 30.80 16.69 19.82
CA THR A 218 31.61 17.84 20.24
C THR A 218 31.92 17.78 21.74
N VAL A 219 30.94 17.40 22.57
CA VAL A 219 31.13 17.18 24.01
C VAL A 219 32.07 16.00 24.28
N ALA A 220 31.96 14.91 23.52
CA ALA A 220 32.87 13.76 23.65
C ALA A 220 34.32 14.12 23.27
N LEU A 221 34.51 15.01 22.29
CA LEU A 221 35.82 15.57 21.91
C LEU A 221 36.42 16.46 23.01
N MET A 222 35.59 17.25 23.67
CA MET A 222 36.01 18.19 24.72
C MET A 222 36.21 17.52 26.09
N LEU A 223 35.52 16.42 26.35
CA LEU A 223 35.54 15.69 27.63
C LEU A 223 35.76 14.18 27.37
N PRO A 224 37.00 13.76 27.04
CA PRO A 224 37.30 12.40 26.61
C PRO A 224 37.03 11.33 27.68
N PHE A 225 36.89 11.73 28.95
CA PHE A 225 36.59 10.84 30.07
C PHE A 225 35.11 10.44 30.19
N LEU A 226 34.21 11.08 29.43
CA LEU A 226 32.76 10.80 29.49
C LEU A 226 32.33 9.55 28.69
N GLY A 227 33.26 8.87 28.01
CA GLY A 227 33.01 7.60 27.32
C GLY A 227 32.00 7.72 26.16
N VAL A 228 31.68 6.58 25.54
CA VAL A 228 30.82 6.50 24.33
C VAL A 228 29.33 6.74 24.63
N GLY A 229 28.95 6.87 25.91
CA GLY A 229 27.56 6.94 26.39
C GLY A 229 26.71 8.06 25.76
N PRO A 230 27.19 9.32 25.67
CA PRO A 230 26.43 10.42 25.09
C PRO A 230 26.12 10.24 23.60
N ILE A 231 26.99 9.53 22.86
CA ILE A 231 26.88 9.31 21.41
C ILE A 231 25.73 8.34 21.09
N LEU A 232 25.46 7.37 21.97
CA LEU A 232 24.38 6.38 21.78
C LEU A 232 23.04 6.86 22.35
N LEU A 233 23.05 7.64 23.43
CA LEU A 233 21.83 8.09 24.11
C LEU A 233 21.01 9.08 23.27
N GLY A 234 21.65 9.98 22.52
CA GLY A 234 20.97 10.95 21.66
C GLY A 234 20.09 10.30 20.58
N PRO A 235 20.65 9.43 19.72
CA PRO A 235 19.88 8.69 18.72
C PRO A 235 18.81 7.78 19.34
N ALA A 236 19.12 7.08 20.44
CA ALA A 236 18.17 6.21 21.12
C ALA A 236 16.96 7.00 21.66
N PHE A 237 17.18 8.17 22.26
CA PHE A 237 16.13 9.06 22.72
C PHE A 237 15.28 9.59 21.56
N GLY A 238 15.92 9.97 20.44
CA GLY A 238 15.21 10.37 19.22
C GLY A 238 14.26 9.28 18.69
N ILE A 239 14.73 8.03 18.65
CA ILE A 239 13.92 6.86 18.25
C ILE A 239 12.78 6.61 19.25
N LEU A 240 13.04 6.73 20.55
CA LEU A 240 12.02 6.57 21.60
C LEU A 240 10.90 7.61 21.45
N VAL A 241 11.24 8.89 21.32
CA VAL A 241 10.27 9.99 21.14
C VAL A 241 9.46 9.77 19.86
N LEU A 242 10.10 9.36 18.76
CA LEU A 242 9.41 9.01 17.51
C LEU A 242 8.39 7.89 17.72
N ASN A 243 8.75 6.83 18.43
CA ASN A 243 7.87 5.71 18.71
C ASN A 243 6.68 6.10 19.59
N ILE A 244 6.91 6.81 20.69
CA ILE A 244 5.86 7.30 21.60
C ILE A 244 4.89 8.19 20.83
N PHE A 245 5.42 9.12 20.04
CA PHE A 245 4.59 10.04 19.27
C PHE A 245 3.76 9.32 18.20
N TRP A 246 4.34 8.34 17.51
CA TRP A 246 3.61 7.52 16.52
C TRP A 246 2.50 6.71 17.19
N GLN A 247 2.74 6.15 18.38
CA GLN A 247 1.70 5.50 19.17
C GLN A 247 0.58 6.47 19.54
N TRP A 248 0.92 7.70 19.94
CA TRP A 248 -0.05 8.73 20.33
C TRP A 248 -0.93 9.21 19.16
N THR A 249 -0.35 9.39 17.96
CA THR A 249 -1.13 9.74 16.76
C THR A 249 -2.10 8.62 16.37
N ARG A 250 -1.65 7.36 16.42
CA ARG A 250 -2.54 6.20 16.20
C ARG A 250 -3.62 6.11 17.26
N TYR A 251 -3.29 6.41 18.51
CA TYR A 251 -4.24 6.43 19.61
C TYR A 251 -5.35 7.47 19.38
N ARG A 252 -5.01 8.69 18.94
CA ARG A 252 -6.02 9.70 18.59
C ARG A 252 -6.95 9.27 17.46
N ILE A 253 -6.44 8.64 16.40
CA ILE A 253 -7.28 8.15 15.30
C ILE A 253 -8.27 7.08 15.78
N ARG A 254 -7.87 6.22 16.74
CA ARG A 254 -8.76 5.22 17.34
C ARG A 254 -9.88 5.82 18.19
N GLN A 255 -9.69 7.03 18.72
CA GLN A 255 -10.71 7.72 19.51
C GLN A 255 -11.72 8.47 18.65
N LEU A 256 -11.44 8.68 17.35
CA LEU A 256 -12.41 9.28 16.45
C LEU A 256 -13.54 8.28 16.13
N PRO A 257 -14.77 8.77 15.89
CA PRO A 257 -15.88 7.95 15.43
C PRO A 257 -15.47 7.15 14.18
N ILE A 258 -15.86 5.88 14.15
CA ILE A 258 -15.48 4.96 13.06
C ILE A 258 -15.93 5.50 11.70
N ASP A 259 -17.08 6.17 11.65
CA ASP A 259 -17.67 6.77 10.44
C ASP A 259 -16.85 7.93 9.87
N GLU A 260 -16.13 8.69 10.70
CA GLU A 260 -15.28 9.77 10.23
C GLU A 260 -13.97 9.26 9.61
N VAL A 261 -13.43 8.18 10.19
CA VAL A 261 -12.13 7.61 9.83
C VAL A 261 -12.25 6.66 8.63
N LEU A 262 -13.31 5.86 8.64
CA LEU A 262 -13.61 4.80 7.68
C LEU A 262 -15.07 4.93 7.22
N PRO A 263 -15.38 5.92 6.36
CA PRO A 263 -16.70 6.00 5.76
C PRO A 263 -16.94 4.78 4.89
N ILE A 264 -18.18 4.30 4.91
CA ILE A 264 -18.67 3.31 3.96
C ILE A 264 -19.34 4.07 2.82
N VAL A 265 -18.88 3.83 1.60
CA VAL A 265 -19.44 4.44 0.39
C VAL A 265 -20.03 3.32 -0.46
N GLN A 266 -21.28 3.51 -0.89
CA GLN A 266 -21.89 2.68 -1.91
C GLN A 266 -21.56 3.29 -3.27
N LEU A 267 -21.10 2.47 -4.21
CA LEU A 267 -20.96 2.92 -5.59
C LEU A 267 -22.36 3.22 -6.17
N PRO A 268 -22.51 4.27 -6.99
CA PRO A 268 -23.76 4.46 -7.72
C PRO A 268 -24.00 3.21 -8.58
N SER A 269 -25.12 2.54 -8.36
CA SER A 269 -25.57 1.51 -9.30
C SER A 269 -25.81 2.20 -10.64
N ASP A 270 -25.30 1.65 -11.75
CA ASP A 270 -25.49 2.15 -13.12
C ASP A 270 -26.96 2.35 -13.56
N ASN A 271 -27.94 2.09 -12.66
CA ASN A 271 -29.37 2.33 -12.84
C ASN A 271 -29.88 3.71 -12.38
N GLN A 272 -29.04 4.64 -11.93
CA GLN A 272 -29.50 5.98 -11.48
C GLN A 272 -29.33 7.11 -12.51
N SER A 273 -28.79 6.86 -13.70
CA SER A 273 -28.66 7.84 -14.79
C SER A 273 -29.83 7.81 -15.81
N ALA A 274 -30.94 7.17 -15.47
CA ALA A 274 -32.17 7.16 -16.27
C ALA A 274 -33.41 7.52 -15.44
N ARG A 275 -33.42 8.71 -14.81
CA ARG A 275 -34.64 9.40 -14.38
C ARG A 275 -34.46 10.92 -14.46
#